data_AF-A0A7X6WFR0-F1
#
_entry.id   AF-A0A7X6WFR0-F1
#
_cell.length_a   1.000
_cell.length_b   1.000
_cell.length_c   1.000
_cell.angle_alpha   90.00
_cell.angle_beta   90.00
_cell.angle_gamma   90.00
#
_symmetry.space_group_name_H-M   'P 1'
#
loop_
_entity.id
_entity.type
_entity.pdbx_description
1 polymer ?
#
loop_
_entity_poly.entity_id
_entity_poly.type
_entity_poly.pdbx_seq_one_letter_code
_entity_poly.pdbx_strand_id
1 'polypeptide(L)'
;MAKYRKWIQWIALIVFGFLIFKGRPQVWVILVVGGLLVSIFRGRLYCGYLCPINTVMEVIDNNAEKKKRKRLKPPEWMKSNIVRGLVLALFLGTMVVVFRTGKKLPVLPGLFLLGVVLTIFFQPSIWHRYLCPYGTLFSIFSKKNKIGYKVEDEGCIQCGICVRACPADAIQWENKKTDPIILKSECIVCGKCEEKCPQEVISY
;
A
#
# COMPACT_ATOMS: atom_id res chain seq x y z
N MET A 1 -2.75 10.01 -14.23
CA MET A 1 -3.83 9.69 -13.27
C MET A 1 -3.67 10.31 -11.87
N ALA A 2 -2.59 11.05 -11.60
CA ALA A 2 -2.32 11.60 -10.26
C ALA A 2 -3.18 12.80 -9.85
N LYS A 3 -3.71 13.58 -10.80
CA LYS A 3 -4.38 14.89 -10.56
C LYS A 3 -5.51 14.83 -9.52
N TYR A 4 -6.31 13.77 -9.50
CA TYR A 4 -7.44 13.61 -8.58
C TYR A 4 -7.16 12.67 -7.40
N ARG A 5 -5.95 12.08 -7.29
CA ARG A 5 -5.64 11.06 -6.28
C ARG A 5 -5.91 11.57 -4.86
N LYS A 6 -5.37 12.74 -4.51
CA LYS A 6 -5.50 13.31 -3.16
C LYS A 6 -6.96 13.59 -2.80
N TRP A 7 -7.75 14.10 -3.75
CA TRP A 7 -9.18 14.33 -3.55
C TRP A 7 -9.92 13.02 -3.26
N ILE A 8 -9.67 11.97 -4.05
CA ILE A 8 -10.28 10.65 -3.84
C ILE A 8 -9.88 10.07 -2.47
N GLN A 9 -8.60 10.19 -2.09
CA GLN A 9 -8.09 9.71 -0.80
C GLN A 9 -8.78 10.38 0.40
N TRP A 10 -8.95 11.71 0.37
CA TRP A 10 -9.61 12.44 1.45
C TRP A 10 -11.11 12.15 1.52
N ILE A 11 -11.80 12.08 0.39
CA ILE A 11 -13.21 11.67 0.33
C ILE A 11 -13.36 10.26 0.91
N ALA A 12 -12.52 9.32 0.50
CA ALA A 12 -12.54 7.95 1.00
C ALA A 12 -12.30 7.89 2.52
N LEU A 13 -11.35 8.68 3.05
CA LEU A 13 -11.08 8.75 4.48
C LEU A 13 -12.29 9.30 5.27
N ILE A 14 -12.97 10.32 4.75
CA ILE A 14 -14.17 10.89 5.38
C ILE A 14 -15.32 9.86 5.38
N VAL A 15 -15.58 9.20 4.25
CA VAL A 15 -16.61 8.16 4.16
C VAL A 15 -16.30 7.00 5.10
N PHE A 16 -15.04 6.58 5.17
CA PHE A 16 -14.60 5.54 6.10
C PHE A 16 -14.85 5.92 7.57
N GLY A 17 -14.47 7.14 7.97
CA GLY A 17 -14.72 7.65 9.31
C GLY A 17 -16.22 7.71 9.64
N PHE A 18 -17.04 8.17 8.70
CA PHE A 18 -18.50 8.20 8.84
C PHE A 18 -19.10 6.80 9.03
N LEU A 19 -18.64 5.81 8.26
CA LEU A 19 -19.10 4.42 8.39
C LEU A 19 -18.71 3.78 9.71
N ILE A 20 -17.51 4.09 10.24
CA ILE A 20 -17.10 3.67 11.58
C ILE A 20 -18.01 4.31 12.63
N PHE A 21 -18.23 5.62 12.54
CA PHE A 21 -19.08 6.34 13.50
C PHE A 21 -20.52 5.82 13.52
N LYS A 22 -21.07 5.46 12.36
CA LYS A 22 -22.39 4.82 12.24
C LYS A 22 -22.43 3.35 12.64
N GLY A 23 -21.31 2.76 13.07
CA GLY A 23 -21.23 1.34 13.45
C GLY A 23 -21.43 0.37 12.27
N ARG A 24 -21.19 0.83 11.04
CA ARG A 24 -21.34 0.05 9.80
C ARG A 24 -20.03 -0.11 9.02
N PRO A 25 -18.90 -0.50 9.65
CA PRO A 25 -17.62 -0.68 8.94
C PRO A 25 -17.68 -1.81 7.89
N GLN A 26 -18.65 -2.73 8.00
CA GLN A 26 -18.86 -3.83 7.06
C GLN A 26 -19.17 -3.34 5.63
N VAL A 27 -19.80 -2.18 5.46
CA VAL A 27 -20.08 -1.60 4.13
C VAL A 27 -18.78 -1.33 3.37
N TRP A 28 -17.70 -0.99 4.08
CA TRP A 28 -16.39 -0.76 3.46
C TRP A 28 -15.78 -2.03 2.85
N VAL A 29 -16.17 -3.20 3.34
CA VAL A 29 -15.71 -4.50 2.80
C VAL A 29 -16.15 -4.65 1.35
N ILE A 30 -17.31 -4.13 0.95
CA ILE A 30 -17.78 -4.14 -0.44
C ILE A 30 -16.79 -3.40 -1.34
N LEU A 31 -16.28 -2.25 -0.91
CA LEU A 31 -15.27 -1.49 -1.64
C LEU A 31 -13.93 -2.22 -1.71
N VAL A 32 -13.53 -2.92 -0.63
CA VAL A 32 -12.33 -3.76 -0.62
C VAL A 32 -12.45 -4.90 -1.64
N VAL A 33 -13.59 -5.61 -1.65
CA VAL A 33 -13.84 -6.72 -2.59
C VAL A 33 -13.90 -6.24 -4.03
N GLY A 34 -14.62 -5.14 -4.31
CA GLY A 34 -14.62 -4.51 -5.63
C GLY A 34 -13.23 -4.09 -6.08
N GLY A 35 -12.45 -3.49 -5.16
CA GLY A 35 -11.05 -3.16 -5.39
C GLY A 35 -10.18 -4.38 -5.72
N LEU A 36 -10.42 -5.52 -5.06
CA LEU A 36 -9.72 -6.77 -5.32
C LEU A 36 -9.96 -7.28 -6.74
N LEU A 37 -11.21 -7.23 -7.21
CA LEU A 37 -11.59 -7.61 -8.58
C LEU A 37 -10.92 -6.69 -9.61
N VAL A 38 -10.97 -5.37 -9.37
CA VAL A 38 -10.29 -4.37 -10.23
C VAL A 38 -8.77 -4.59 -10.26
N SER A 39 -8.20 -5.14 -9.18
CA SER A 39 -6.75 -5.29 -9.05
C SER A 39 -6.13 -6.31 -9.99
N ILE A 40 -6.96 -7.18 -10.58
CA ILE A 40 -6.55 -8.11 -11.63
C ILE A 40 -6.11 -7.32 -12.88
N PHE A 41 -6.76 -6.19 -13.19
CA PHE A 41 -6.55 -5.43 -14.43
C PHE A 41 -5.74 -4.16 -14.24
N ARG A 42 -5.88 -3.49 -13.09
CA ARG A 42 -5.26 -2.17 -12.85
C ARG A 42 -4.28 -2.20 -11.68
N GLY A 43 -3.83 -3.39 -11.27
CA GLY A 43 -2.96 -3.54 -10.12
C GLY A 43 -3.62 -3.01 -8.85
N ARG A 44 -2.84 -2.63 -7.84
CA ARG A 44 -3.40 -2.31 -6.53
C ARG A 44 -3.94 -0.88 -6.39
N LEU A 45 -4.76 -0.42 -7.35
CA LEU A 45 -5.37 0.93 -7.33
C LEU A 45 -6.10 1.24 -6.03
N TYR A 46 -6.81 0.26 -5.45
CA TYR A 46 -7.48 0.43 -4.17
C TYR A 46 -6.52 0.92 -3.07
N CYS A 47 -5.33 0.31 -2.99
CA CYS A 47 -4.32 0.66 -1.99
C CYS A 47 -3.84 2.11 -2.13
N GLY A 48 -3.65 2.59 -3.35
CA GLY A 48 -3.17 3.96 -3.61
C GLY A 48 -4.25 5.04 -3.49
N TYR A 49 -5.49 4.75 -3.91
CA TYR A 49 -6.54 5.76 -4.08
C TYR A 49 -7.64 5.72 -3.00
N LEU A 50 -8.05 4.53 -2.56
CA LEU A 50 -9.23 4.37 -1.70
C LEU A 50 -8.89 3.97 -0.26
N CYS A 51 -7.73 3.34 -0.04
CA CYS A 51 -7.37 2.81 1.26
C CYS A 51 -7.16 3.93 2.29
N PRO A 52 -7.99 4.01 3.36
CA PRO A 52 -7.87 5.05 4.38
C PRO A 52 -6.53 5.00 5.14
N ILE A 53 -6.00 3.78 5.31
CA ILE A 53 -4.71 3.56 5.98
C ILE A 53 -3.59 4.22 5.18
N ASN A 54 -3.54 4.01 3.86
CA ASN A 54 -2.53 4.62 3.00
C ASN A 54 -2.61 6.16 3.03
N THR A 55 -3.82 6.73 3.00
CA THR A 55 -4.00 8.20 3.09
C THR A 55 -3.35 8.77 4.35
N VAL A 56 -3.61 8.17 5.51
CA VAL A 56 -3.03 8.64 6.79
C VAL A 56 -1.52 8.39 6.82
N MET A 57 -1.06 7.23 6.34
CA MET A 57 0.36 6.92 6.24
C MET A 57 1.10 7.90 5.32
N GLU A 58 0.50 8.33 4.20
CA GLU A 58 1.07 9.33 3.30
C GLU A 58 1.24 10.69 3.98
N VAL A 59 0.26 11.12 4.80
CA VAL A 59 0.37 12.34 5.61
C VAL A 59 1.51 12.23 6.64
N ILE A 60 1.58 11.11 7.35
CA ILE A 60 2.64 10.84 8.34
C ILE A 60 4.01 10.81 7.67
N ASP A 61 4.12 10.15 6.52
CA ASP A 61 5.34 10.00 5.74
C ASP A 61 5.87 11.35 5.25
N ASN A 62 4.98 12.17 4.67
CA ASN A 62 5.33 13.51 4.19
C ASN A 62 5.74 14.42 5.36
N ASN A 63 5.08 14.33 6.51
CA ASN A 63 5.46 15.09 7.71
C ASN A 63 6.80 14.61 8.29
N ALA A 64 7.06 13.30 8.30
CA ALA A 64 8.32 12.74 8.75
C ALA A 64 9.48 13.17 7.84
N GLU A 65 9.28 13.21 6.53
CA GLU A 65 10.27 13.70 5.56
C GLU A 65 10.55 15.20 5.76
N LYS A 66 9.52 16.04 5.89
CA LYS A 66 9.66 17.48 6.19
C LYS A 66 10.45 17.73 7.47
N LYS A 67 10.20 16.95 8.52
CA LYS A 67 10.90 17.05 9.81
C LYS A 67 12.22 16.27 9.86
N LYS A 68 12.66 15.67 8.74
CA LYS A 68 13.87 14.81 8.64
C LYS A 68 13.93 13.72 9.72
N ARG A 69 12.78 13.19 10.14
CA ARG A 69 12.67 12.17 11.19
C ARG A 69 13.22 10.84 10.68
N LYS A 70 14.23 10.29 11.37
CA LYS A 70 14.74 8.94 11.12
C LYS A 70 13.70 7.92 11.59
N ARG A 71 13.24 7.06 10.70
CA ARG A 71 12.35 5.92 11.00
C ARG A 71 13.09 4.61 10.80
N LEU A 72 12.72 3.61 11.59
CA LEU A 72 13.34 2.29 11.55
C LEU A 72 12.97 1.57 10.25
N LYS A 73 13.96 0.89 9.67
CA LYS A 73 13.75 0.04 8.49
C LYS A 73 13.10 -1.29 8.89
N PRO A 74 12.41 -1.98 7.96
CA PRO A 74 11.94 -3.35 8.19
C PRO A 74 13.12 -4.26 8.58
N PRO A 75 13.02 -5.01 9.71
CA PRO A 75 14.03 -5.99 10.05
C PRO A 75 14.02 -7.15 9.04
N GLU A 76 15.18 -7.77 8.80
CA GLU A 76 15.34 -8.77 7.72
C GLU A 76 14.40 -9.98 7.87
N TRP A 77 14.17 -10.45 9.10
CA TRP A 77 13.26 -11.58 9.36
C TRP A 77 11.81 -11.32 8.90
N MET A 78 11.38 -10.04 8.89
CA MET A 78 10.04 -9.64 8.47
C MET A 78 9.90 -9.65 6.95
N LYS A 79 11.00 -9.63 6.20
CA LYS A 79 10.98 -9.60 4.73
C LYS A 79 10.64 -10.95 4.10
N SER A 80 10.50 -12.00 4.90
CA SER A 80 10.21 -13.35 4.44
C SER A 80 8.76 -13.50 3.95
N ASN A 81 8.60 -14.26 2.86
CA ASN A 81 7.28 -14.68 2.37
C ASN A 81 6.50 -15.51 3.41
N ILE A 82 7.21 -16.16 4.35
CA ILE A 82 6.60 -16.93 5.44
C ILE A 82 5.81 -16.01 6.37
N VAL A 83 6.43 -14.90 6.82
CA VAL A 83 5.77 -13.92 7.71
C VAL A 83 4.51 -13.37 7.03
N ARG A 84 4.64 -13.00 5.75
CA ARG A 84 3.54 -12.50 4.94
C ARG A 84 2.39 -13.52 4.82
N GLY A 85 2.71 -14.80 4.64
CA GLY A 85 1.75 -15.90 4.60
C GLY A 85 1.08 -16.16 5.94
N LEU A 86 1.84 -16.12 7.04
CA LEU A 86 1.33 -16.29 8.41
C LEU A 86 0.35 -15.17 8.79
N VAL A 87 0.68 -13.92 8.47
CA VAL A 87 -0.20 -12.77 8.70
C VAL A 87 -1.51 -12.91 7.93
N LEU A 88 -1.46 -13.36 6.66
CA LEU A 88 -2.65 -13.63 5.87
C LEU A 88 -3.47 -14.80 6.46
N ALA A 89 -2.82 -15.89 6.85
CA ALA A 89 -3.49 -17.04 7.45
C ALA A 89 -4.18 -16.67 8.77
N LEU A 90 -3.51 -15.88 9.62
CA LEU A 90 -4.10 -15.34 10.85
C LEU A 90 -5.32 -14.47 10.53
N PHE A 91 -5.22 -13.57 9.57
CA PHE A 91 -6.33 -12.72 9.15
C PHE A 91 -7.53 -13.55 8.65
N LEU A 92 -7.31 -14.53 7.75
CA LEU A 92 -8.37 -15.43 7.28
C LEU A 92 -8.97 -16.26 8.42
N GLY A 93 -8.14 -16.74 9.34
CA GLY A 93 -8.60 -17.42 10.55
C GLY A 93 -9.51 -16.56 11.41
N THR A 94 -9.14 -15.29 11.65
CA THR A 94 -9.99 -14.35 12.39
C THR A 94 -11.32 -14.09 11.67
N MET A 95 -11.31 -14.00 10.33
CA MET A 95 -12.54 -13.87 9.55
C MET A 95 -13.44 -15.10 9.70
N VAL A 96 -12.90 -16.31 9.62
CA VAL A 96 -13.66 -17.56 9.81
C VAL A 96 -14.28 -17.61 11.22
N VAL A 97 -13.54 -17.21 12.26
CA VAL A 97 -14.07 -17.13 13.63
C VAL A 97 -15.20 -16.11 13.73
N VAL A 98 -15.06 -14.93 13.12
CA VAL A 98 -16.13 -13.90 13.08
C VAL A 98 -17.38 -14.44 12.39
N PHE A 99 -17.24 -15.11 11.25
CA PHE A 99 -18.38 -15.70 10.54
C PHE A 99 -19.06 -16.83 11.34
N ARG A 100 -18.29 -17.67 12.05
CA ARG A 100 -18.86 -18.74 12.87
C ARG A 100 -19.50 -18.26 14.17
N THR A 101 -18.90 -17.27 14.83
CA THR A 101 -19.37 -16.79 16.15
C THR A 101 -20.40 -15.67 16.05
N GLY A 102 -20.57 -15.05 14.88
CA GLY A 102 -21.45 -13.90 14.68
C GLY A 102 -21.01 -12.63 15.41
N LYS A 103 -19.88 -12.66 16.13
CA LYS A 103 -19.36 -11.50 16.87
C LYS A 103 -18.78 -10.49 15.89
N LYS A 104 -19.29 -9.26 15.94
CA LYS A 104 -18.79 -8.12 15.14
C LYS A 104 -17.46 -7.62 15.71
N LEU A 105 -16.37 -8.33 15.44
CA LEU A 105 -15.03 -7.84 15.79
C LEU A 105 -14.66 -6.63 14.90
N PRO A 106 -14.16 -5.52 15.47
CA PRO A 106 -13.77 -4.33 14.71
C PRO A 106 -12.39 -4.52 14.05
N VAL A 107 -12.26 -5.55 13.21
CA VAL A 107 -10.97 -5.91 12.57
C VAL A 107 -10.43 -4.76 11.72
N LEU A 108 -11.30 -4.09 10.97
CA LEU A 108 -10.91 -3.01 10.08
C LEU A 108 -10.40 -1.76 10.83
N PRO A 109 -11.09 -1.23 11.86
CA PRO A 109 -10.52 -0.22 12.76
C PRO A 109 -9.22 -0.66 13.43
N GLY A 110 -9.13 -1.91 13.89
CA GLY A 110 -7.92 -2.45 14.51
C GLY A 110 -6.71 -2.44 13.57
N LEU A 111 -6.89 -2.90 12.34
CA LEU A 111 -5.86 -2.85 11.30
C LEU A 111 -5.49 -1.40 10.92
N PHE A 112 -6.48 -0.50 10.89
CA PHE A 112 -6.23 0.92 10.65
C PHE A 112 -5.33 1.52 11.72
N LEU A 113 -5.67 1.34 12.99
CA LEU A 113 -4.86 1.84 14.11
C LEU A 113 -3.46 1.23 14.11
N LEU A 114 -3.35 -0.08 13.89
CA LEU A 114 -2.07 -0.78 13.84
C LEU A 114 -1.16 -0.21 12.73
N GLY A 115 -1.68 -0.06 11.51
CA GLY A 115 -0.91 0.49 10.40
C GLY A 115 -0.45 1.93 10.64
N VAL A 116 -1.34 2.77 11.21
CA VAL A 116 -1.03 4.16 11.56
C VAL A 116 0.07 4.23 12.62
N VAL A 117 -0.07 3.49 13.73
CA VAL A 117 0.91 3.47 14.83
C VAL A 117 2.27 2.99 14.35
N LEU A 118 2.32 1.90 13.57
CA LEU A 118 3.57 1.38 13.04
C LEU A 118 4.32 2.41 12.18
N THR A 119 3.59 3.20 11.39
CA THR A 119 4.18 4.19 10.47
C THR A 119 4.80 5.39 11.17
N ILE A 120 4.43 5.64 12.42
CA ILE A 120 5.03 6.71 13.23
C ILE A 120 6.49 6.38 13.55
N PHE A 121 6.79 5.10 13.80
CA PHE A 121 8.10 4.62 14.23
C PHE A 121 8.91 3.97 13.11
N PHE A 122 8.24 3.29 12.18
CA PHE A 122 8.83 2.52 11.11
C PHE A 122 8.50 3.08 9.72
N GLN A 123 9.27 2.68 8.72
CA GLN A 123 8.97 3.00 7.33
C GLN A 123 7.63 2.38 6.87
N PRO A 124 6.87 3.03 5.96
CA PRO A 124 5.57 2.52 5.49
C PRO A 124 5.65 1.14 4.83
N SER A 125 6.84 0.75 4.36
CA SER A 125 7.10 -0.55 3.73
C SER A 125 6.84 -1.73 4.64
N ILE A 126 7.05 -1.58 5.96
CA ILE A 126 6.69 -2.63 6.94
C ILE A 126 5.23 -3.02 6.80
N TRP A 127 4.35 -2.03 6.70
CA TRP A 127 2.92 -2.27 6.59
C TRP A 127 2.54 -2.72 5.18
N HIS A 128 2.84 -1.92 4.16
CA HIS A 128 2.34 -2.15 2.80
C HIS A 128 2.94 -3.39 2.10
N ARG A 129 4.12 -3.84 2.52
CA ARG A 129 4.79 -5.00 1.93
C ARG A 129 4.63 -6.27 2.76
N TYR A 130 4.69 -6.17 4.09
CA TYR A 130 4.85 -7.35 4.96
C TYR A 130 3.69 -7.61 5.93
N LEU A 131 3.12 -6.58 6.58
CA LEU A 131 2.13 -6.77 7.65
C LEU A 131 0.67 -6.54 7.23
N CYS A 132 0.39 -5.88 6.12
CA CYS A 132 -0.99 -5.65 5.68
C CYS A 132 -1.58 -6.94 5.06
N PRO A 133 -2.57 -7.60 5.69
CA PRO A 133 -3.15 -8.82 5.14
C PRO A 133 -3.86 -8.57 3.80
N TYR A 134 -4.50 -7.41 3.66
CA TYR A 134 -5.07 -6.97 2.39
C TYR A 134 -3.97 -6.73 1.34
N GLY A 135 -2.80 -6.19 1.72
CA GLY A 135 -1.68 -5.99 0.79
C GLY A 135 -1.21 -7.30 0.18
N THR A 136 -1.10 -8.36 0.97
CA THR A 136 -0.79 -9.72 0.50
C THR A 136 -1.88 -10.26 -0.43
N LEU A 137 -3.14 -10.14 -0.05
CA LEU A 137 -4.26 -10.60 -0.86
C LEU A 137 -4.27 -9.90 -2.23
N PHE A 138 -4.16 -8.57 -2.25
CA PHE A 138 -4.10 -7.77 -3.47
C PHE A 138 -2.88 -8.09 -4.33
N SER A 139 -1.73 -8.42 -3.73
CA SER A 139 -0.54 -8.90 -4.45
C SER A 139 -0.79 -10.17 -5.23
N ILE A 140 -1.50 -11.13 -4.63
CA ILE A 140 -1.78 -12.42 -5.24
C ILE A 140 -2.70 -12.21 -6.45
N PHE A 141 -3.75 -11.41 -6.29
CA PHE A 141 -4.71 -11.10 -7.35
C PHE A 141 -4.11 -10.25 -8.48
N SER A 142 -3.19 -9.34 -8.16
CA SER A 142 -2.51 -8.49 -9.14
C SER A 142 -1.28 -9.14 -9.80
N LYS A 143 -0.94 -10.40 -9.49
CA LYS A 143 0.30 -11.05 -9.98
C LYS A 143 0.41 -11.10 -11.51
N LYS A 144 -0.71 -11.24 -12.22
CA LYS A 144 -0.75 -11.28 -13.70
C LYS A 144 -1.00 -9.92 -14.35
N ASN A 145 -1.16 -8.87 -13.55
CA ASN A 145 -1.43 -7.53 -14.08
C ASN A 145 -0.23 -6.99 -14.87
N LYS A 146 -0.49 -6.55 -16.11
CA LYS A 146 0.52 -5.94 -16.99
C LYS A 146 0.52 -4.42 -16.96
N ILE A 147 -0.53 -3.78 -16.45
CA ILE A 147 -0.69 -2.31 -16.44
C ILE A 147 -0.11 -1.74 -15.15
N GLY A 148 0.76 -0.74 -15.24
CA GLY A 148 1.29 -0.08 -14.05
C GLY A 148 2.56 0.70 -14.33
N TYR A 149 2.94 1.50 -13.34
CA TYR A 149 4.14 2.33 -13.39
C TYR A 149 5.36 1.59 -13.94
N LYS A 150 6.03 2.22 -14.89
CA LYS A 150 7.29 1.80 -15.49
C LYS A 150 8.27 2.96 -15.54
N VAL A 151 9.56 2.64 -15.53
CA VAL A 151 10.62 3.58 -15.89
C VAL A 151 10.78 3.47 -17.40
N GLU A 152 10.82 4.61 -18.08
CA GLU A 152 11.10 4.65 -19.52
C GLU A 152 12.60 4.45 -19.75
N ASP A 153 12.94 3.68 -20.79
CA ASP A 153 14.31 3.23 -21.05
C ASP A 153 15.27 4.39 -21.42
N GLU A 154 14.72 5.55 -21.76
CA GLU A 154 15.48 6.76 -22.12
C GLU A 154 15.30 7.86 -21.07
N GLY A 155 16.42 8.46 -20.63
CA GLY A 155 16.42 9.60 -19.71
C GLY A 155 16.52 9.26 -18.21
N CYS A 156 16.53 7.98 -17.84
CA CYS A 156 16.81 7.60 -16.46
C CYS A 156 18.29 7.84 -16.10
N ILE A 157 18.54 8.76 -15.16
CA ILE A 157 19.89 9.07 -14.65
C ILE A 157 20.30 8.19 -13.44
N GLN A 158 19.54 7.13 -13.16
CA GLN A 158 19.85 6.13 -12.11
C GLN A 158 20.07 6.71 -10.68
N CYS A 159 19.45 7.86 -10.36
CA CYS A 159 19.65 8.56 -9.07
C CYS A 159 19.07 7.85 -7.83
N GLY A 160 18.18 6.86 -8.02
CA GLY A 160 17.55 6.09 -6.95
C GLY A 160 16.55 6.85 -6.06
N ILE A 161 16.11 8.04 -6.46
CA ILE A 161 15.10 8.80 -5.72
C ILE A 161 13.77 8.04 -5.67
N CYS A 162 13.32 7.48 -6.80
CA CYS A 162 12.08 6.68 -6.88
C CYS A 162 12.11 5.47 -5.93
N VAL A 163 13.26 4.78 -5.83
CA VAL A 163 13.47 3.63 -4.94
C VAL A 163 13.30 4.03 -3.48
N ARG A 164 13.96 5.12 -3.05
CA ARG A 164 13.84 5.64 -1.67
C ARG A 164 12.45 6.19 -1.35
N ALA A 165 11.76 6.71 -2.36
CA ALA A 165 10.43 7.30 -2.22
C ALA A 165 9.30 6.28 -2.15
N CYS A 166 9.53 5.03 -2.59
CA CYS A 166 8.47 4.03 -2.71
C CYS A 166 7.99 3.56 -1.31
N PRO A 167 6.75 3.86 -0.90
CA PRO A 167 6.25 3.47 0.43
C PRO A 167 5.99 1.97 0.55
N ALA A 168 5.90 1.25 -0.57
CA ALA A 168 5.68 -0.19 -0.61
C ALA A 168 6.97 -0.98 -0.89
N ASP A 169 8.11 -0.30 -1.07
CA ASP A 169 9.38 -0.94 -1.44
C ASP A 169 9.26 -1.85 -2.67
N ALA A 170 8.49 -1.38 -3.66
CA ALA A 170 8.15 -2.13 -4.87
C ALA A 170 9.14 -1.91 -6.02
N ILE A 171 10.11 -1.02 -5.86
CA ILE A 171 11.09 -0.66 -6.91
C ILE A 171 12.44 -1.23 -6.52
N GLN A 172 13.03 -2.06 -7.39
CA GLN A 172 14.27 -2.78 -7.10
C GLN A 172 15.29 -2.59 -8.23
N TRP A 173 16.56 -2.75 -7.88
CA TRP A 173 17.65 -2.81 -8.85
C TRP A 173 17.91 -4.28 -9.18
N GLU A 174 17.84 -4.66 -10.45
CA GLU A 174 18.29 -5.97 -10.89
C GLU A 174 19.83 -6.01 -10.96
N ASN A 175 20.42 -4.94 -11.51
CA ASN A 175 21.85 -4.63 -11.40
C ASN A 175 22.01 -3.12 -11.25
N LYS A 176 23.02 -2.65 -10.51
CA LYS A 176 23.29 -1.20 -10.36
C LYS A 176 23.68 -0.46 -11.66
N LYS A 177 23.70 -1.18 -12.79
CA LYS A 177 24.00 -0.67 -14.13
C LYS A 177 22.77 -0.54 -15.03
N THR A 178 21.62 -1.08 -14.61
CA THR A 178 20.36 -1.02 -15.36
C THR A 178 19.35 -0.17 -14.61
N ASP A 179 18.30 0.23 -15.33
CA ASP A 179 17.23 1.02 -14.74
C ASP A 179 16.44 0.23 -13.69
N PRO A 180 15.92 0.93 -12.66
CA PRO A 180 15.23 0.25 -11.58
C PRO A 180 13.88 -0.29 -12.05
N ILE A 181 13.59 -1.54 -11.69
CA ILE A 181 12.38 -2.25 -12.10
C ILE A 181 11.29 -2.07 -11.06
N ILE A 182 10.09 -1.72 -11.50
CA ILE A 182 8.91 -1.62 -10.64
C ILE A 182 8.17 -2.97 -10.64
N LEU A 183 8.17 -3.64 -9.50
CA LEU A 183 7.39 -4.86 -9.29
C LEU A 183 5.91 -4.51 -9.25
N LYS A 184 5.22 -4.69 -10.37
CA LYS A 184 3.78 -4.36 -10.53
C LYS A 184 2.90 -5.05 -9.50
N SER A 185 3.23 -6.30 -9.15
CA SER A 185 2.49 -7.03 -8.13
C SER A 185 2.68 -6.47 -6.75
N GLU A 186 3.76 -5.70 -6.45
CA GLU A 186 4.05 -5.04 -5.17
C GLU A 186 3.69 -3.54 -5.14
N CYS A 187 3.57 -2.93 -6.31
CA CYS A 187 3.23 -1.52 -6.45
C CYS A 187 1.80 -1.24 -5.96
N ILE A 188 1.66 -0.31 -5.01
CA ILE A 188 0.37 0.18 -4.52
C ILE A 188 -0.26 1.26 -5.40
N VAL A 189 0.34 1.56 -6.57
CA VAL A 189 -0.15 2.55 -7.54
C VAL A 189 -0.38 3.93 -6.91
N CYS A 190 0.53 4.34 -6.01
CA CYS A 190 0.42 5.64 -5.36
C CYS A 190 1.01 6.77 -6.19
N GLY A 191 1.86 6.52 -7.20
CA GLY A 191 2.44 7.58 -8.04
C GLY A 191 3.52 8.45 -7.39
N LYS A 192 3.94 8.17 -6.15
CA LYS A 192 5.04 8.91 -5.50
C LYS A 192 6.36 8.87 -6.29
N CYS A 193 6.60 7.79 -7.05
CA CYS A 193 7.79 7.66 -7.90
C CYS A 193 7.75 8.61 -9.09
N GLU A 194 6.59 8.74 -9.75
CA GLU A 194 6.32 9.73 -10.80
C GLU A 194 6.48 11.16 -10.25
N GLU A 195 5.85 11.46 -9.11
CA GLU A 195 5.91 12.80 -8.49
C GLU A 195 7.32 13.26 -8.07
N LYS A 196 8.22 12.33 -7.73
CA LYS A 196 9.58 12.65 -7.26
C LYS A 196 10.66 12.45 -8.31
N CYS A 197 10.33 12.00 -9.51
CA CYS A 197 11.31 11.77 -10.56
C CYS A 197 11.76 13.12 -11.16
N PRO A 198 13.03 13.53 -11.02
CA PRO A 198 13.50 14.81 -11.57
C PRO A 198 13.64 14.80 -13.09
N GLN A 199 13.53 13.63 -13.74
CA GLN A 199 13.62 13.47 -15.18
C GLN A 199 12.25 13.17 -15.81
N GLU A 200 11.20 13.03 -15.00
CA GLU A 200 9.84 12.76 -15.48
C GLU A 200 9.67 11.47 -16.31
N VAL A 201 10.66 10.56 -16.28
CA VAL A 201 10.70 9.28 -17.03
C VAL A 201 9.91 8.14 -16.37
N ILE A 202 8.93 8.44 -15.51
CA ILE A 202 8.12 7.42 -14.82
C ILE A 202 6.65 7.68 -15.12
N SER A 203 6.02 6.76 -15.85
CA SER A 203 4.63 6.85 -16.30
C SER A 203 3.85 5.57 -15.97
N TYR A 204 2.53 5.69 -15.78
CA TYR A 204 1.63 4.58 -15.45
C TYR A 204 1.13 3.80 -16.67
#